data_AF-A0A523CC07-F1
#
_entry.id   AF-A0A523CC07-F1
#
_cell.length_a   1.000
_cell.length_b   1.000
_cell.length_c   1.000
_cell.angle_alpha   90.00
_cell.angle_beta   90.00
_cell.angle_gamma   90.00
#
_symmetry.space_group_name_H-M   'P 1'
#
loop_
_entity.id
_entity.type
_entity.pdbx_description
1 polymer ?
#
loop_
_entity_poly.entity_id
_entity_poly.type
_entity_poly.pdbx_seq_one_letter_code
_entity_poly.pdbx_strand_id
1 'polypeptide(L)'
;MYQSDYILRLIEQVGSLLRRMLTARGESSEEALEAAEEALRLTANAEPSLIDALTPESLVAFLAAGGELDAARAVLLSRVLEARADAFDAAGRPTAAEAQREKADALLAAARNTAPDVIDATFARLDRLDLEHLGLNDRVRALAAPHEEAGLRLARVMRADRGSVLANSEDGVVRVEPSPRLYKELTPDQLPAVGDWVMYDPASTHEIPFVEAVLPRTSAFMRGDPGKMTSAQVLAANIDTAFIVHPIAEGPNLRRIERELALAWESGAVPVVVLTKSDLSEDAEAARQAVVEIALGVDVLVTSALDGTGTDALDAYVGPGRTVALVGPSGAGKSTLINLLTGTDSQATAEVRAADGKGRHKTVAREIVPLPGGGVLVDTPGLRAVAMTDAEEGVATAFADITELAEECRFGDCTHTGEPGCAVIAAVEAGTLPAARLESYHKLQREAQVAAMKTDVRLRQEETRKWKIIHKSAKQFYKDKGRG
;
A
#
# COMPACT_ATOMS: atom_id res chain seq x y z
N MET A 1 -22.47 -6.21 5.01
CA MET A 1 -21.41 -6.78 4.15
C MET A 1 -21.55 -6.39 2.67
N TYR A 2 -22.76 -6.41 2.07
CA TYR A 2 -22.97 -5.86 0.70
C TYR A 2 -22.96 -4.32 0.62
N GLN A 3 -23.35 -3.61 1.69
CA GLN A 3 -23.36 -2.13 1.73
C GLN A 3 -21.97 -1.48 1.77
N SER A 4 -21.00 -2.02 2.52
CA SER A 4 -19.63 -1.44 2.56
C SER A 4 -18.95 -1.50 1.20
N ASP A 5 -19.20 -2.57 0.43
CA ASP A 5 -18.61 -2.80 -0.89
C ASP A 5 -19.22 -1.89 -1.98
N TYR A 6 -20.48 -1.46 -1.78
CA TYR A 6 -21.15 -0.48 -2.63
C TYR A 6 -20.67 0.94 -2.36
N ILE A 7 -20.62 1.34 -1.08
CA ILE A 7 -20.18 2.70 -0.71
C ILE A 7 -18.73 2.94 -1.06
N LEU A 8 -17.84 1.95 -0.88
CA LEU A 8 -16.45 2.09 -1.33
C LEU A 8 -16.37 2.30 -2.85
N ARG A 9 -17.07 1.48 -3.65
CA ARG A 9 -17.17 1.67 -5.10
C ARG A 9 -17.74 3.04 -5.49
N LEU A 10 -18.72 3.53 -4.73
CA LEU A 10 -19.31 4.84 -4.98
C LEU A 10 -18.34 5.97 -4.61
N ILE A 11 -17.64 5.89 -3.48
CA ILE A 11 -16.59 6.85 -3.08
C ILE A 11 -15.49 6.89 -4.15
N GLU A 12 -15.05 5.72 -4.62
CA GLU A 12 -14.04 5.55 -5.66
C GLU A 12 -14.45 6.24 -6.97
N GLN A 13 -15.68 5.99 -7.45
CA GLN A 13 -16.22 6.57 -8.67
C GLN A 13 -16.55 8.07 -8.55
N VAL A 14 -16.90 8.54 -7.35
CA VAL A 14 -17.28 9.95 -7.13
C VAL A 14 -16.06 10.82 -6.87
N GLY A 15 -15.09 10.31 -6.11
CA GLY A 15 -13.82 11.02 -5.87
C GLY A 15 -13.06 11.30 -7.16
N SER A 16 -13.21 10.42 -8.15
CA SER A 16 -12.66 10.54 -9.50
C SER A 16 -13.24 11.73 -10.26
N LEU A 17 -14.56 11.81 -10.31
CA LEU A 17 -15.30 12.86 -10.99
C LEU A 17 -15.15 14.20 -10.27
N LEU A 18 -15.14 14.22 -8.93
CA LEU A 18 -14.87 15.43 -8.16
C LEU A 18 -13.48 16.02 -8.48
N ARG A 19 -12.45 15.18 -8.65
CA ARG A 19 -11.12 15.65 -9.05
C ARG A 19 -11.11 16.20 -10.48
N ARG A 20 -11.71 15.50 -11.45
CA ARG A 20 -11.89 16.01 -12.83
C ARG A 20 -12.58 17.38 -12.85
N MET A 21 -13.61 17.55 -12.02
CA MET A 21 -14.31 18.84 -11.89
C MET A 21 -13.39 19.93 -11.33
N LEU A 22 -12.61 19.62 -10.30
CA LEU A 22 -11.70 20.57 -9.65
C LEU A 22 -10.54 20.99 -10.56
N THR A 23 -9.95 20.07 -11.31
CA THR A 23 -8.87 20.37 -12.29
C THR A 23 -9.40 21.20 -13.46
N ALA A 24 -10.58 20.87 -13.98
CA ALA A 24 -11.22 21.59 -15.08
C ALA A 24 -11.60 23.05 -14.75
N ARG A 25 -11.67 23.44 -13.47
CA ARG A 25 -11.95 24.84 -13.04
C ARG A 25 -10.96 25.86 -13.59
N GLY A 26 -9.76 25.43 -13.99
CA GLY A 26 -8.74 26.28 -14.61
C GLY A 26 -8.78 26.34 -16.14
N GLU A 27 -9.46 25.41 -16.79
CA GLU A 27 -9.26 25.11 -18.23
C GLU A 27 -10.56 25.07 -19.05
N SER A 28 -11.67 24.53 -18.51
CA SER A 28 -12.96 24.42 -19.21
C SER A 28 -14.15 24.25 -18.24
N SER A 29 -15.07 25.22 -18.21
CA SER A 29 -16.29 25.13 -17.39
C SER A 29 -17.28 24.07 -17.90
N GLU A 30 -17.22 23.72 -19.18
CA GLU A 30 -18.13 22.75 -19.81
C GLU A 30 -17.76 21.31 -19.42
N GLU A 31 -16.46 20.98 -19.42
CA GLU A 31 -15.95 19.68 -18.97
C GLU A 31 -16.24 19.45 -17.47
N ALA A 32 -16.12 20.49 -16.65
CA ALA A 32 -16.47 20.43 -15.24
C ALA A 32 -17.97 20.14 -15.04
N LEU A 33 -18.85 20.69 -15.89
CA LEU A 33 -20.29 20.43 -15.82
C LEU A 33 -20.65 19.03 -16.30
N GLU A 34 -19.98 18.52 -17.34
CA GLU A 34 -20.19 17.17 -17.84
C GLU A 34 -19.79 16.11 -16.80
N ALA A 35 -18.62 16.27 -16.17
CA ALA A 35 -18.18 15.41 -15.07
C ALA A 35 -19.15 15.48 -13.87
N ALA A 36 -19.74 16.66 -13.61
CA ALA A 36 -20.76 16.82 -12.57
C ALA A 36 -22.03 16.03 -12.87
N GLU A 37 -22.51 16.06 -14.12
CA GLU A 37 -23.71 15.31 -14.54
C GLU A 37 -23.50 13.80 -14.42
N GLU A 38 -22.33 13.32 -14.82
CA GLU A 38 -21.92 11.92 -14.63
C GLU A 38 -21.94 11.54 -13.13
N ALA A 39 -21.36 12.39 -12.28
CA ALA A 39 -21.29 12.14 -10.84
C ALA A 39 -22.67 12.11 -10.19
N LEU A 40 -23.58 13.00 -10.61
CA LEU A 40 -24.97 13.03 -10.15
C LEU A 40 -25.72 11.75 -10.53
N ARG A 41 -25.54 11.24 -11.75
CA ARG A 41 -26.17 9.97 -12.16
C ARG A 41 -25.71 8.82 -11.28
N LEU A 42 -24.41 8.76 -10.96
CA LEU A 42 -23.85 7.70 -10.10
C LEU A 42 -24.30 7.82 -8.64
N THR A 43 -24.21 9.02 -8.06
CA THR A 43 -24.54 9.25 -6.65
C THR A 43 -26.02 9.25 -6.39
N ALA A 44 -26.83 9.95 -7.19
CA ALA A 44 -28.27 10.02 -6.95
C ALA A 44 -29.03 8.83 -7.58
N ASN A 45 -28.39 8.07 -8.48
CA ASN A 45 -29.06 7.04 -9.30
C ASN A 45 -30.30 7.62 -10.02
N ALA A 46 -30.14 8.84 -10.55
CA ALA A 46 -31.20 9.65 -11.14
C ALA A 46 -30.61 10.60 -12.19
N GLU A 47 -31.44 11.01 -13.16
CA GLU A 47 -31.02 12.01 -14.14
C GLU A 47 -30.79 13.39 -13.48
N PRO A 48 -29.75 14.16 -13.89
CA PRO A 48 -29.46 15.47 -13.32
C PRO A 48 -30.64 16.44 -13.38
N SER A 49 -31.47 16.36 -14.42
CA SER A 49 -32.67 17.18 -14.58
C SER A 49 -33.72 16.95 -13.48
N LEU A 50 -33.84 15.72 -12.98
CA LEU A 50 -34.69 15.41 -11.83
C LEU A 50 -34.12 16.04 -10.56
N ILE A 51 -32.80 15.91 -10.35
CA ILE A 51 -32.12 16.51 -9.20
C ILE A 51 -32.26 18.03 -9.21
N ASP A 52 -32.17 18.64 -10.38
CA ASP A 52 -32.36 20.09 -10.57
C ASP A 52 -33.79 20.53 -10.21
N ALA A 53 -34.81 19.71 -10.51
CA ALA A 53 -36.20 20.00 -10.23
C ALA A 53 -36.63 19.81 -8.76
N LEU A 54 -35.89 18.99 -7.98
CA LEU A 54 -36.21 18.73 -6.57
C LEU A 54 -35.84 19.92 -5.68
N THR A 55 -36.68 20.20 -4.68
CA THR A 55 -36.30 21.10 -3.55
C THR A 55 -35.28 20.39 -2.64
N PRO A 56 -34.52 21.12 -1.80
CA PRO A 56 -33.59 20.50 -0.85
C PRO A 56 -34.24 19.42 0.02
N GLU A 57 -35.44 19.67 0.56
CA GLU A 57 -36.17 18.72 1.40
C GLU A 57 -36.65 17.50 0.58
N SER A 58 -37.11 17.74 -0.64
CA SER A 58 -37.58 16.69 -1.54
C SER A 58 -36.43 15.78 -2.00
N LEU A 59 -35.22 16.32 -2.13
CA LEU A 59 -34.02 15.56 -2.45
C LEU A 59 -33.59 14.66 -1.29
N VAL A 60 -33.63 15.15 -0.05
CA VAL A 60 -33.39 14.32 1.14
C VAL A 60 -34.41 13.19 1.22
N ALA A 61 -35.70 13.50 1.04
CA ALA A 61 -36.76 12.51 1.04
C ALA A 61 -36.61 11.48 -0.10
N PHE A 62 -36.17 11.93 -1.29
CA PHE A 62 -35.89 11.05 -2.42
C PHE A 62 -34.77 10.04 -2.11
N LEU A 63 -33.69 10.47 -1.46
CA LEU A 63 -32.60 9.55 -1.07
C LEU A 63 -32.97 8.61 0.08
N ALA A 64 -33.92 9.00 0.92
CA ALA A 64 -34.50 8.14 1.96
C ALA A 64 -35.64 7.24 1.43
N ALA A 65 -35.99 7.31 0.14
CA ALA A 65 -37.08 6.52 -0.42
C ALA A 65 -36.77 5.01 -0.31
N GLY A 66 -37.42 4.34 0.64
CA GLY A 66 -37.22 2.91 0.92
C GLY A 66 -36.57 2.59 2.27
N GLY A 67 -36.29 3.57 3.13
CA GLY A 67 -35.78 3.31 4.48
C GLY A 67 -35.13 4.53 5.16
N GLU A 68 -34.14 4.29 6.00
CA GLU A 68 -33.29 5.35 6.55
C GLU A 68 -32.38 5.94 5.47
N LEU A 69 -32.02 7.22 5.63
CA LEU A 69 -31.11 7.91 4.73
C LEU A 69 -29.72 7.23 4.75
N ASP A 70 -29.21 6.89 3.57
CA ASP A 70 -27.81 6.49 3.42
C ASP A 70 -26.90 7.71 3.60
N ALA A 71 -26.39 7.90 4.82
CA ALA A 71 -25.60 9.07 5.19
C ALA A 71 -24.32 9.21 4.36
N ALA A 72 -23.65 8.10 4.01
CA ALA A 72 -22.45 8.14 3.19
C ALA A 72 -22.76 8.62 1.77
N ARG A 73 -23.85 8.10 1.18
CA ARG A 73 -24.33 8.53 -0.13
C ARG A 73 -24.77 9.99 -0.15
N ALA A 74 -25.42 10.47 0.91
CA ALA A 74 -25.81 11.87 1.06
C ALA A 74 -24.58 12.81 1.14
N VAL A 75 -23.53 12.41 1.85
CA VAL A 75 -22.25 13.13 1.94
C VAL A 75 -21.53 13.17 0.59
N LEU A 76 -21.55 12.07 -0.17
CA LEU A 76 -20.97 12.04 -1.51
C LEU A 76 -21.73 12.96 -2.47
N LEU A 77 -23.07 12.88 -2.45
CA LEU A 77 -23.90 13.71 -3.33
C LEU A 77 -23.77 15.20 -2.99
N SER A 78 -23.65 15.57 -1.71
CA SER A 78 -23.44 16.98 -1.34
C SER A 78 -22.14 17.54 -1.91
N ARG A 79 -21.04 16.77 -1.93
CA ARG A 79 -19.78 17.19 -2.58
C ARG A 79 -19.93 17.39 -4.07
N VAL A 80 -20.65 16.49 -4.75
CA VAL A 80 -20.92 16.61 -6.18
C VAL A 80 -21.69 17.90 -6.46
N LEU A 81 -22.69 18.21 -5.63
CA LEU A 81 -23.48 19.43 -5.73
C LEU A 81 -22.65 20.69 -5.45
N GLU A 82 -21.77 20.70 -4.45
CA GLU A 82 -20.82 21.79 -4.18
C GLU A 82 -19.89 22.05 -5.37
N ALA A 83 -19.26 20.99 -5.89
CA ALA A 83 -18.35 21.09 -7.03
C ALA A 83 -19.10 21.53 -8.31
N ARG A 84 -20.36 21.14 -8.47
CA ARG A 84 -21.21 21.59 -9.59
C ARG A 84 -21.64 23.05 -9.43
N ALA A 85 -21.93 23.49 -8.21
CA ALA A 85 -22.22 24.89 -7.91
C ALA A 85 -21.06 25.78 -8.33
N ASP A 86 -19.87 25.35 -7.95
CA ASP A 86 -18.60 25.97 -8.29
C ASP A 86 -18.36 26.06 -9.82
N ALA A 87 -18.70 25.00 -10.57
CA ALA A 87 -18.67 25.02 -12.03
C ALA A 87 -19.72 25.98 -12.64
N PHE A 88 -20.92 26.06 -12.06
CA PHE A 88 -21.94 27.03 -12.46
C PHE A 88 -21.50 28.47 -12.21
N ASP A 89 -20.85 28.76 -11.08
CA ASP A 89 -20.29 30.08 -10.78
C ASP A 89 -19.23 30.46 -11.84
N ALA A 90 -18.33 29.54 -12.17
CA ALA A 90 -17.33 29.74 -13.24
C ALA A 90 -17.97 29.98 -14.61
N ALA A 91 -19.11 29.34 -14.89
CA ALA A 91 -19.90 29.51 -16.11
C ALA A 91 -20.83 30.75 -16.09
N GLY A 92 -20.79 31.58 -15.04
CA GLY A 92 -21.64 32.77 -14.92
C GLY A 92 -23.11 32.49 -14.63
N ARG A 93 -23.41 31.37 -13.94
CA ARG A 93 -24.77 30.89 -13.59
C ARG A 93 -25.02 30.88 -12.07
N PRO A 94 -24.94 32.03 -11.36
CA PRO A 94 -24.92 32.08 -9.89
C PRO A 94 -26.21 31.58 -9.23
N THR A 95 -27.39 31.82 -9.82
CA THR A 95 -28.66 31.30 -9.28
C THR A 95 -28.73 29.78 -9.34
N ALA A 96 -28.15 29.17 -10.38
CA ALA A 96 -28.05 27.72 -10.46
C ALA A 96 -27.05 27.20 -9.43
N ALA A 97 -25.95 27.91 -9.21
CA ALA A 97 -24.96 27.57 -8.18
C ALA A 97 -25.57 27.60 -6.77
N GLU A 98 -26.28 28.67 -6.42
CA GLU A 98 -26.97 28.83 -5.13
C GLU A 98 -27.94 27.67 -4.88
N ALA A 99 -28.76 27.31 -5.86
CA ALA A 99 -29.68 26.19 -5.76
C ALA A 99 -28.99 24.83 -5.54
N GLN A 100 -27.77 24.62 -6.06
CA GLN A 100 -26.99 23.41 -5.77
C GLN A 100 -26.39 23.45 -4.36
N ARG A 101 -25.90 24.61 -3.89
CA ARG A 101 -25.37 24.78 -2.52
C ARG A 101 -26.44 24.51 -1.45
N GLU A 102 -27.65 25.04 -1.63
CA GLU A 102 -28.77 24.78 -0.71
C GLU A 102 -29.11 23.28 -0.59
N LYS A 103 -29.07 22.55 -1.70
CA LYS A 103 -29.27 21.09 -1.74
C LYS A 103 -28.14 20.35 -1.03
N ALA A 104 -26.89 20.77 -1.26
CA ALA A 104 -25.72 20.18 -0.60
C ALA A 104 -25.81 20.36 0.93
N ASP A 105 -26.15 21.55 1.39
CA ASP A 105 -26.32 21.88 2.81
C ASP A 105 -27.41 21.05 3.47
N ALA A 106 -28.57 20.89 2.81
CA ALA A 106 -29.67 20.07 3.32
C ALA A 106 -29.29 18.60 3.46
N LEU A 107 -28.54 18.05 2.49
CA LEU A 107 -28.05 16.68 2.55
C LEU A 107 -27.03 16.47 3.67
N LEU A 108 -26.10 17.41 3.85
CA LEU A 108 -25.12 17.34 4.94
C LEU A 108 -25.78 17.47 6.30
N ALA A 109 -26.76 18.37 6.45
CA ALA A 109 -27.52 18.50 7.68
C ALA A 109 -28.30 17.21 8.01
N ALA A 110 -28.92 16.60 7.00
CA ALA A 110 -29.63 15.33 7.18
C ALA A 110 -28.66 14.19 7.55
N ALA A 111 -27.52 14.06 6.85
CA ALA A 111 -26.50 13.07 7.18
C ALA A 111 -25.94 13.24 8.60
N ARG A 112 -25.73 14.48 9.07
CA ARG A 112 -25.25 14.77 10.43
C ARG A 112 -26.21 14.26 11.49
N ASN A 113 -27.51 14.42 11.24
CA ASN A 113 -28.55 13.99 12.15
C ASN A 113 -28.73 12.45 12.17
N THR A 114 -28.39 11.77 11.07
CA THR A 114 -28.53 10.31 10.95
C THR A 114 -27.28 9.56 11.45
N ALA A 115 -26.09 9.97 11.02
CA ALA A 115 -24.83 9.26 11.33
C ALA A 115 -23.61 10.22 11.27
N PRO A 116 -23.33 10.97 12.35
CA PRO A 116 -22.27 11.99 12.36
C PRO A 116 -20.87 11.42 12.07
N ASP A 117 -20.55 10.24 12.62
CA ASP A 117 -19.24 9.59 12.42
C ASP A 117 -18.97 9.19 10.96
N VAL A 118 -20.02 9.02 10.16
CA VAL A 118 -19.91 8.65 8.74
C VAL A 118 -19.43 9.81 7.89
N ILE A 119 -19.66 11.05 8.30
CA ILE A 119 -19.32 12.25 7.52
C ILE A 119 -17.80 12.41 7.45
N ASP A 120 -17.16 12.48 8.62
CA ASP A 120 -15.72 12.67 8.71
C ASP A 120 -14.98 11.49 8.07
N ALA A 121 -15.49 10.26 8.27
CA ALA A 121 -14.95 9.07 7.62
C ALA A 121 -15.11 9.08 6.08
N THR A 122 -16.19 9.65 5.54
CA THR A 122 -16.44 9.69 4.09
C THR A 122 -15.61 10.77 3.42
N PHE A 123 -15.52 11.97 4.02
CA PHE A 123 -14.64 13.02 3.52
C PHE A 123 -13.17 12.61 3.56
N ALA A 124 -12.72 12.06 4.69
CA ALA A 124 -11.34 11.58 4.79
C ALA A 124 -11.01 10.52 3.72
N ARG A 125 -11.97 9.70 3.28
CA ARG A 125 -11.76 8.71 2.21
C ARG A 125 -11.70 9.31 0.81
N LEU A 126 -12.50 10.34 0.52
CA LEU A 126 -12.47 11.06 -0.76
C LEU A 126 -11.11 11.75 -0.99
N ASP A 127 -10.63 12.43 0.05
CA ASP A 127 -9.36 13.17 0.01
C ASP A 127 -8.16 12.22 -0.13
N ARG A 128 -8.22 11.06 0.54
CA ARG A 128 -7.17 10.02 0.55
C ARG A 128 -6.94 9.28 -0.78
N LEU A 129 -7.76 9.52 -1.78
CA LEU A 129 -7.68 8.86 -3.09
C LEU A 129 -6.94 9.72 -4.14
N ASP A 130 -6.24 10.79 -3.79
CA ASP A 130 -5.32 11.43 -4.75
C ASP A 130 -4.03 10.62 -4.89
N LEU A 131 -3.30 10.84 -5.99
CA LEU A 131 -2.07 10.10 -6.24
C LEU A 131 -0.98 10.38 -5.19
N GLU A 132 -0.94 11.57 -4.58
CA GLU A 132 0.08 11.96 -3.59
C GLU A 132 -0.08 11.18 -2.28
N HIS A 133 -1.31 11.09 -1.77
CA HIS A 133 -1.70 10.25 -0.64
C HIS A 133 -1.54 8.78 -0.97
N LEU A 134 -1.77 8.40 -2.23
CA LEU A 134 -1.45 7.10 -2.77
C LEU A 134 0.03 6.95 -3.12
N GLY A 135 0.94 7.71 -2.52
CA GLY A 135 2.38 7.45 -2.56
C GLY A 135 3.11 7.90 -3.83
N LEU A 136 2.53 8.80 -4.63
CA LEU A 136 3.22 9.43 -5.76
C LEU A 136 4.44 10.21 -5.27
N ASN A 137 5.58 9.98 -5.89
CA ASN A 137 6.84 10.67 -5.57
C ASN A 137 7.58 11.09 -6.85
N ASP A 138 8.65 11.87 -6.70
CA ASP A 138 9.41 12.43 -7.83
C ASP A 138 9.93 11.39 -8.81
N ARG A 139 10.30 10.19 -8.31
CA ARG A 139 10.76 9.09 -9.17
C ARG A 139 9.63 8.63 -10.08
N VAL A 140 8.44 8.41 -9.53
CA VAL A 140 7.28 7.98 -10.30
C VAL A 140 6.88 9.06 -11.31
N ARG A 141 6.85 10.34 -10.90
CA ARG A 141 6.60 11.47 -11.82
C ARG A 141 7.59 11.49 -12.98
N ALA A 142 8.88 11.32 -12.71
CA ALA A 142 9.92 11.29 -13.74
C ALA A 142 9.78 10.09 -14.70
N LEU A 143 9.30 8.94 -14.20
CA LEU A 143 9.04 7.76 -15.04
C LEU A 143 7.75 7.91 -15.86
N ALA A 144 6.74 8.61 -15.35
CA ALA A 144 5.46 8.83 -16.00
C ALA A 144 5.52 9.90 -17.11
N ALA A 145 6.31 10.96 -16.92
CA ALA A 145 6.41 12.11 -17.82
C ALA A 145 6.48 11.78 -19.34
N PRO A 146 7.35 10.88 -19.84
CA PRO A 146 7.41 10.57 -21.27
C PRO A 146 6.15 9.88 -21.80
N HIS A 147 5.41 9.18 -20.94
CA HIS A 147 4.15 8.53 -21.28
C HIS A 147 2.98 9.51 -21.26
N GLU A 148 3.00 10.50 -20.35
CA GLU A 148 2.02 11.58 -20.29
C GLU A 148 2.12 12.50 -21.52
N GLU A 149 3.33 12.78 -22.00
CA GLU A 149 3.57 13.47 -23.29
C GLU A 149 2.96 12.72 -24.48
N ALA A 150 2.85 11.39 -24.39
CA ALA A 150 2.21 10.53 -25.38
C ALA A 150 0.68 10.41 -25.21
N GLY A 151 0.09 11.17 -24.27
CA GLY A 151 -1.35 11.20 -24.01
C GLY A 151 -1.85 10.12 -23.04
N LEU A 152 -0.96 9.32 -22.46
CA LEU A 152 -1.33 8.34 -21.43
C LEU A 152 -1.55 9.02 -20.07
N ARG A 153 -2.21 8.32 -19.15
CA ARG A 153 -2.50 8.78 -17.80
C ARG A 153 -1.93 7.84 -16.76
N LEU A 154 -1.30 8.42 -15.74
CA LEU A 154 -0.75 7.69 -14.61
C LEU A 154 -1.87 7.22 -13.68
N ALA A 155 -1.78 5.97 -13.24
CA ALA A 155 -2.64 5.42 -12.21
C ALA A 155 -1.86 4.48 -11.28
N ARG A 156 -2.29 4.39 -10.01
CA ARG A 156 -1.80 3.40 -9.05
C ARG A 156 -2.78 2.24 -8.94
N VAL A 157 -2.31 1.02 -9.12
CA VAL A 157 -3.12 -0.20 -9.03
C VAL A 157 -3.50 -0.45 -7.58
N MET A 158 -4.78 -0.24 -7.26
CA MET A 158 -5.37 -0.44 -5.94
C MET A 158 -5.70 -1.91 -5.69
N ARG A 159 -6.11 -2.60 -6.76
CA ARG A 159 -6.57 -3.99 -6.72
C ARG A 159 -6.31 -4.68 -8.06
N ALA A 160 -5.91 -5.94 -7.99
CA ALA A 160 -5.79 -6.80 -9.17
C ALA A 160 -6.88 -7.88 -9.15
N ASP A 161 -7.69 -7.93 -10.20
CA ASP A 161 -8.69 -8.96 -10.47
C ASP A 161 -8.22 -9.88 -11.62
N ARG A 162 -9.03 -10.88 -12.00
CA ARG A 162 -8.67 -11.75 -13.13
C ARG A 162 -8.86 -11.00 -14.45
N GLY A 163 -7.75 -10.67 -15.11
CA GLY A 163 -7.74 -10.06 -16.45
C GLY A 163 -7.80 -8.54 -16.46
N SER A 164 -8.26 -7.91 -15.37
CA SER A 164 -8.30 -6.45 -15.20
C SER A 164 -7.76 -6.05 -13.84
N VAL A 165 -7.42 -4.76 -13.72
CA VAL A 165 -7.05 -4.13 -12.45
C VAL A 165 -7.91 -2.91 -12.21
N LEU A 166 -8.16 -2.62 -10.93
CA LEU A 166 -8.74 -1.37 -10.49
C LEU A 166 -7.58 -0.45 -10.10
N ALA A 167 -7.45 0.68 -10.78
CA ALA A 167 -6.39 1.63 -10.56
C ALA A 167 -6.97 3.01 -10.29
N ASN A 168 -6.27 3.82 -9.49
CA ASN A 168 -6.67 5.19 -9.23
C ASN A 168 -5.74 6.15 -9.95
N SER A 169 -6.30 7.07 -10.74
CA SER A 169 -5.58 8.14 -11.44
C SER A 169 -5.92 9.52 -10.88
N GLU A 170 -5.41 10.59 -11.49
CA GLU A 170 -5.87 11.96 -11.18
C GLU A 170 -7.34 12.17 -11.54
N ASP A 171 -7.80 11.47 -12.59
CA ASP A 171 -9.21 11.40 -13.01
C ASP A 171 -10.03 10.44 -12.12
N GLY A 172 -9.35 9.82 -11.14
CA GLY A 172 -9.71 8.85 -10.09
C GLY A 172 -9.87 7.39 -10.52
N VAL A 173 -10.78 6.66 -9.88
CA VAL A 173 -10.77 5.20 -9.97
C VAL A 173 -11.30 4.70 -11.30
N VAL A 174 -10.44 3.98 -12.01
CA VAL A 174 -10.65 3.42 -13.33
C VAL A 174 -10.37 1.93 -13.31
N ARG A 175 -11.24 1.14 -13.94
CA ARG A 175 -10.92 -0.25 -14.28
C ARG A 175 -10.15 -0.25 -15.58
N VAL A 176 -9.01 -0.95 -15.62
CA VAL A 176 -8.16 -1.04 -16.80
C VAL A 176 -7.69 -2.48 -17.04
N GLU A 177 -7.41 -2.81 -18.29
CA GLU A 177 -6.91 -4.14 -18.68
C GLU A 177 -5.52 -4.03 -19.32
N PRO A 178 -4.58 -4.96 -19.09
CA PRO A 178 -3.32 -4.95 -19.84
C PRO A 178 -3.60 -5.08 -21.34
N SER A 179 -3.00 -4.21 -22.15
CA SER A 179 -3.21 -4.29 -23.60
C SER A 179 -2.72 -5.65 -24.16
N PRO A 180 -3.29 -6.12 -25.28
CA PRO A 180 -2.81 -7.34 -25.94
C PRO A 180 -1.32 -7.29 -26.31
N ARG A 181 -0.76 -6.08 -26.47
CA ARG A 181 0.67 -5.86 -26.66
C ARG A 181 1.45 -6.18 -25.38
N LEU A 182 1.02 -5.67 -24.22
CA LEU A 182 1.66 -5.98 -22.94
C LEU A 182 1.68 -7.47 -22.63
N TYR A 183 0.60 -8.21 -22.91
CA TYR A 183 0.58 -9.67 -22.74
C TYR A 183 1.59 -10.43 -23.61
N LYS A 184 2.04 -9.84 -24.73
CA LYS A 184 3.05 -10.43 -25.60
C LYS A 184 4.48 -10.03 -25.21
N GLU A 185 4.64 -8.81 -24.68
CA GLU A 185 5.94 -8.23 -24.35
C GLU A 185 6.39 -8.55 -22.93
N LEU A 186 5.46 -8.74 -22.00
CA LEU A 186 5.74 -8.91 -20.58
C LEU A 186 5.54 -10.37 -20.14
N THR A 187 6.37 -10.81 -19.21
CA THR A 187 6.19 -12.07 -18.49
C THR A 187 5.07 -11.93 -17.44
N PRO A 188 4.49 -13.04 -16.93
CA PRO A 188 3.42 -12.99 -15.93
C PRO A 188 3.78 -12.20 -14.67
N ASP A 189 5.05 -12.24 -14.26
CA ASP A 189 5.58 -11.47 -13.14
C ASP A 189 5.82 -9.99 -13.47
N GLN A 190 5.72 -9.57 -14.72
CA GLN A 190 5.81 -8.17 -15.14
C GLN A 190 4.44 -7.52 -15.39
N LEU A 191 3.36 -8.31 -15.42
CA LEU A 191 2.00 -7.79 -15.55
C LEU A 191 1.59 -6.97 -14.31
N PRO A 192 0.62 -6.04 -14.46
CA PRO A 192 0.15 -5.20 -13.37
C PRO A 192 -0.28 -6.00 -12.12
N ALA A 193 0.22 -5.59 -10.96
CA ALA A 193 -0.11 -6.13 -9.66
C ALA A 193 -0.47 -5.00 -8.67
N VAL A 194 -1.02 -5.36 -7.51
CA VAL A 194 -1.36 -4.39 -6.45
C VAL A 194 -0.11 -3.59 -6.06
N GLY A 195 -0.23 -2.25 -6.04
CA GLY A 195 0.87 -1.35 -5.75
C GLY A 195 1.66 -0.89 -6.98
N ASP A 196 1.42 -1.48 -8.16
CA ASP A 196 2.05 -1.00 -9.39
C ASP A 196 1.57 0.39 -9.78
N TRP A 197 2.49 1.13 -10.41
CA TRP A 197 2.16 2.34 -11.15
C TRP A 197 2.06 1.98 -12.63
N VAL A 198 0.94 2.35 -13.25
CA VAL A 198 0.62 2.01 -14.63
C VAL A 198 0.25 3.24 -15.43
N MET A 199 0.53 3.20 -16.73
CA MET A 199 0.07 4.20 -17.70
C MET A 199 -1.05 3.59 -18.52
N TYR A 200 -2.24 4.20 -18.50
CA TYR A 200 -3.38 3.77 -19.31
C TYR A 200 -3.75 4.83 -20.35
N ASP A 201 -4.42 4.39 -21.42
CA ASP A 201 -4.93 5.30 -22.46
C ASP A 201 -6.34 5.81 -22.09
N PRO A 202 -6.51 7.07 -21.66
CA PRO A 202 -7.82 7.62 -21.32
C PRO A 202 -8.71 7.83 -22.55
N ALA A 203 -8.14 7.88 -23.76
CA ALA A 203 -8.86 8.09 -25.02
C ALA A 203 -9.30 6.79 -25.69
N SER A 204 -9.11 5.64 -25.01
CA SER A 204 -9.54 4.34 -25.53
C SER A 204 -11.03 4.32 -25.83
N THR A 205 -11.40 3.87 -27.04
CA THR A 205 -12.79 3.68 -27.44
C THR A 205 -13.40 2.36 -26.93
N HIS A 206 -12.65 1.59 -26.15
CA HIS A 206 -13.11 0.33 -25.56
C HIS A 206 -13.90 0.58 -24.28
N GLU A 207 -14.79 -0.34 -23.94
CA GLU A 207 -15.57 -0.28 -22.69
C GLU A 207 -14.65 -0.23 -21.45
N ILE A 208 -13.49 -0.89 -21.52
CA ILE A 208 -12.45 -0.86 -20.50
C ILE A 208 -11.16 -0.32 -21.12
N PRO A 209 -10.60 0.80 -20.63
CA PRO A 209 -9.34 1.33 -21.11
C PRO A 209 -8.16 0.37 -20.93
N PHE A 210 -7.17 0.46 -21.81
CA PHE A 210 -6.00 -0.40 -21.74
C PHE A 210 -4.85 0.25 -20.96
N VAL A 211 -4.17 -0.56 -20.15
CA VAL A 211 -2.82 -0.28 -19.66
C VAL A 211 -1.86 -0.49 -20.82
N GLU A 212 -1.08 0.54 -21.11
CA GLU A 212 -0.05 0.55 -22.16
C GLU A 212 1.37 0.46 -21.58
N ALA A 213 1.58 0.78 -20.31
CA ALA A 213 2.85 0.55 -19.64
C ALA A 213 2.66 0.24 -18.15
N VAL A 214 3.56 -0.59 -17.62
CA VAL A 214 3.78 -0.76 -16.18
C VAL A 214 5.11 -0.08 -15.87
N LEU A 215 5.11 0.90 -14.96
CA LEU A 215 6.34 1.61 -14.61
C LEU A 215 7.28 0.68 -13.82
N PRO A 216 8.61 0.83 -13.96
CA PRO A 216 9.57 -0.02 -13.26
C PRO A 216 9.34 -0.07 -11.74
N ARG A 217 9.33 -1.27 -11.17
CA ARG A 217 9.13 -1.48 -9.73
C ARG A 217 10.35 -1.10 -8.91
N THR A 218 10.14 -0.59 -7.70
CA THR A 218 11.20 -0.49 -6.66
C THR A 218 11.33 -1.77 -5.85
N SER A 219 10.21 -2.46 -5.65
CA SER A 219 10.15 -3.73 -4.95
C SER A 219 9.00 -4.60 -5.46
N ALA A 220 9.10 -5.90 -5.27
CA ALA A 220 8.07 -6.88 -5.61
C ALA A 220 8.10 -8.07 -4.66
N PHE A 221 7.03 -8.24 -3.87
CA PHE A 221 6.81 -9.48 -3.13
C PHE A 221 6.21 -10.51 -4.06
N MET A 222 6.93 -11.62 -4.26
CA MET A 222 6.53 -12.68 -5.18
C MET A 222 6.22 -13.96 -4.40
N ARG A 223 5.25 -14.73 -4.92
CA ARG A 223 5.02 -16.10 -4.51
C ARG A 223 5.48 -17.02 -5.64
N GLY A 224 6.47 -17.86 -5.37
CA GLY A 224 6.78 -19.00 -6.22
C GLY A 224 5.78 -20.13 -6.00
N ASP A 225 5.35 -20.80 -7.07
CA ASP A 225 4.72 -22.12 -6.95
C ASP A 225 5.82 -23.17 -6.73
N PRO A 226 5.72 -24.03 -5.69
CA PRO A 226 6.58 -25.19 -5.57
C PRO A 226 6.47 -26.06 -6.84
N GLY A 227 7.57 -26.19 -7.58
CA GLY A 227 7.67 -27.09 -8.74
C GLY A 227 7.45 -26.47 -10.12
N LYS A 228 7.18 -25.17 -10.26
CA LYS A 228 7.11 -24.49 -11.57
C LYS A 228 7.80 -23.13 -11.54
N MET A 229 8.98 -23.03 -12.17
CA MET A 229 9.70 -21.76 -12.34
C MET A 229 8.94 -20.72 -13.19
N THR A 230 7.85 -21.11 -13.86
CA THR A 230 7.08 -20.26 -14.80
C THR A 230 5.82 -19.61 -14.22
N SER A 231 5.52 -19.75 -12.91
CA SER A 231 4.31 -19.18 -12.30
C SER A 231 4.58 -18.34 -11.05
N ALA A 232 5.70 -17.61 -11.02
CA ALA A 232 5.90 -16.59 -9.99
C ALA A 232 4.79 -15.53 -10.09
N GLN A 233 3.98 -15.41 -9.04
CA GLN A 233 2.92 -14.42 -8.96
C GLN A 233 3.37 -13.26 -8.08
N VAL A 234 3.31 -12.04 -8.60
CA VAL A 234 3.51 -10.82 -7.81
C VAL A 234 2.29 -10.60 -6.92
N LEU A 235 2.53 -10.51 -5.63
CA LEU A 235 1.49 -10.30 -4.62
C LEU A 235 1.30 -8.82 -4.31
N ALA A 236 2.39 -8.06 -4.29
CA ALA A 236 2.41 -6.63 -4.09
C ALA A 236 3.71 -6.05 -4.64
N ALA A 237 3.65 -4.81 -5.12
CA ALA A 237 4.77 -4.07 -5.69
C ALA A 237 4.90 -2.68 -5.09
N ASN A 238 6.08 -2.08 -5.26
CA ASN A 238 6.42 -0.72 -4.82
C ASN A 238 6.17 -0.48 -3.32
N ILE A 239 6.48 -1.48 -2.50
CA ILE A 239 6.55 -1.38 -1.04
C ILE A 239 7.92 -0.80 -0.68
N ASP A 240 7.92 0.33 0.03
CA ASP A 240 9.15 0.97 0.52
C ASP A 240 9.63 0.30 1.82
N THR A 241 8.69 0.01 2.72
CA THR A 241 8.98 -0.61 4.02
C THR A 241 8.12 -1.83 4.29
N ALA A 242 8.77 -2.94 4.65
CA ALA A 242 8.10 -4.15 5.08
C ALA A 242 8.25 -4.32 6.60
N PHE A 243 7.16 -4.13 7.33
CA PHE A 243 7.12 -4.41 8.76
C PHE A 243 7.06 -5.92 8.99
N ILE A 244 8.12 -6.48 9.60
CA ILE A 244 8.22 -7.87 10.01
C ILE A 244 7.67 -7.97 11.44
N VAL A 245 6.41 -8.36 11.57
CA VAL A 245 5.62 -8.26 12.80
C VAL A 245 5.61 -9.59 13.55
N HIS A 246 6.16 -9.62 14.77
CA HIS A 246 6.18 -10.81 15.63
C HIS A 246 5.77 -10.49 17.07
N PRO A 247 4.98 -11.35 17.75
CA PRO A 247 4.68 -11.16 19.15
C PRO A 247 5.87 -11.57 20.03
N ILE A 248 6.06 -10.93 21.18
CA ILE A 248 7.15 -11.25 22.13
C ILE A 248 6.67 -11.84 23.47
N ALA A 249 5.39 -12.17 23.59
CA ALA A 249 4.81 -12.77 24.79
C ALA A 249 5.50 -14.09 25.20
N GLU A 250 5.90 -14.92 24.23
CA GLU A 250 6.60 -16.20 24.46
C GLU A 250 8.07 -16.15 24.00
N GLY A 251 8.59 -14.96 23.73
CA GLY A 251 9.87 -14.74 23.06
C GLY A 251 9.77 -14.78 21.52
N PRO A 252 10.66 -14.06 20.80
CA PRO A 252 10.61 -13.97 19.34
C PRO A 252 11.12 -15.25 18.66
N ASN A 253 10.45 -15.66 17.59
CA ASN A 253 10.94 -16.75 16.75
C ASN A 253 12.03 -16.23 15.79
N LEU A 254 13.28 -16.25 16.25
CA LEU A 254 14.44 -15.72 15.53
C LEU A 254 14.60 -16.31 14.12
N ARG A 255 14.55 -17.65 13.98
CA ARG A 255 14.65 -18.33 12.67
C ARG A 255 13.59 -17.86 11.68
N ARG A 256 12.37 -17.58 12.17
CA ARG A 256 11.27 -17.10 11.32
C ARG A 256 11.47 -15.64 10.92
N ILE A 257 11.95 -14.81 11.83
CA ILE A 257 12.31 -13.41 11.56
C ILE A 257 13.41 -13.35 10.49
N GLU A 258 14.49 -14.12 10.62
CA GLU A 258 15.60 -14.16 9.63
C GLU A 258 15.11 -14.45 8.21
N ARG A 259 14.21 -15.43 8.07
CA ARG A 259 13.62 -15.76 6.75
C ARG A 259 12.75 -14.64 6.20
N GLU A 260 11.95 -14.01 7.04
CA GLU A 260 11.09 -12.91 6.61
C GLU A 260 11.91 -11.65 6.27
N LEU A 261 13.04 -11.43 6.96
CA LEU A 261 14.03 -10.41 6.59
C LEU A 261 14.64 -10.71 5.22
N ALA A 262 15.04 -11.95 4.95
CA ALA A 262 15.56 -12.35 3.65
C ALA A 262 14.54 -12.09 2.53
N LEU A 263 13.27 -12.47 2.73
CA LEU A 263 12.19 -12.22 1.78
C LEU A 263 11.94 -10.72 1.53
N ALA A 264 11.99 -9.90 2.58
CA ALA A 264 11.86 -8.46 2.44
C ALA A 264 13.01 -7.87 1.62
N TRP A 265 14.25 -8.26 1.91
CA TRP A 265 15.41 -7.82 1.14
C TRP A 265 15.38 -8.29 -0.32
N GLU A 266 15.03 -9.56 -0.57
CA GLU A 266 14.87 -10.10 -1.93
C GLU A 266 13.79 -9.35 -2.71
N SER A 267 12.72 -8.90 -2.04
CA SER A 267 11.68 -8.10 -2.66
C SER A 267 12.19 -6.71 -3.07
N GLY A 268 13.24 -6.18 -2.44
CA GLY A 268 13.74 -4.81 -2.59
C GLY A 268 13.15 -3.79 -1.60
N ALA A 269 12.21 -4.21 -0.74
CA ALA A 269 11.69 -3.38 0.35
C ALA A 269 12.68 -3.31 1.52
N VAL A 270 12.67 -2.21 2.26
CA VAL A 270 13.46 -2.08 3.50
C VAL A 270 12.71 -2.78 4.65
N PRO A 271 13.24 -3.83 5.28
CA PRO A 271 12.60 -4.44 6.43
C PRO A 271 12.73 -3.57 7.67
N VAL A 272 11.74 -3.65 8.55
CA VAL A 272 11.75 -3.14 9.93
C VAL A 272 11.08 -4.20 10.80
N VAL A 273 11.73 -4.67 11.85
CA VAL A 273 11.12 -5.66 12.76
C VAL A 273 10.24 -4.92 13.76
N VAL A 274 8.99 -5.37 13.92
CA VAL A 274 8.04 -4.83 14.89
C VAL A 274 7.64 -5.93 15.86
N LEU A 275 8.18 -5.85 17.07
CA LEU A 275 7.94 -6.75 18.18
C LEU A 275 6.71 -6.30 18.96
N THR A 276 5.60 -7.01 18.80
CA THR A 276 4.29 -6.63 19.34
C THR A 276 3.98 -7.32 20.66
N LYS A 277 2.95 -6.81 21.35
CA LYS A 277 2.45 -7.34 22.63
C LYS A 277 3.51 -7.31 23.73
N SER A 278 4.30 -6.22 23.77
CA SER A 278 5.31 -6.02 24.80
C SER A 278 4.73 -5.99 26.22
N ASP A 279 3.44 -5.66 26.36
CA ASP A 279 2.67 -5.73 27.60
C ASP A 279 2.57 -7.15 28.20
N LEU A 280 2.79 -8.18 27.38
CA LEU A 280 2.77 -9.59 27.80
C LEU A 280 4.18 -10.18 27.99
N SER A 281 5.23 -9.40 27.80
CA SER A 281 6.61 -9.86 27.90
C SER A 281 7.18 -9.55 29.29
N GLU A 282 7.84 -10.52 29.92
CA GLU A 282 8.55 -10.30 31.18
C GLU A 282 9.81 -9.44 31.00
N ASP A 283 10.45 -9.51 29.82
CA ASP A 283 11.65 -8.75 29.46
C ASP A 283 11.69 -8.44 27.96
N ALA A 284 10.99 -7.35 27.59
CA ALA A 284 10.90 -6.91 26.20
C ALA A 284 12.24 -6.44 25.62
N GLU A 285 13.16 -5.93 26.46
CA GLU A 285 14.47 -5.46 26.00
C GLU A 285 15.39 -6.65 25.68
N ALA A 286 15.36 -7.72 26.47
CA ALA A 286 16.07 -8.95 26.12
C ALA A 286 15.57 -9.55 24.79
N ALA A 287 14.26 -9.56 24.57
CA ALA A 287 13.67 -10.00 23.31
C ALA A 287 14.12 -9.13 22.12
N ARG A 288 14.15 -7.81 22.30
CA ARG A 288 14.66 -6.86 21.30
C ARG A 288 16.13 -7.13 20.99
N GLN A 289 16.96 -7.29 22.00
CA GLN A 289 18.41 -7.50 21.84
C GLN A 289 18.70 -8.80 21.07
N ALA A 290 17.98 -9.89 21.37
CA ALA A 290 18.10 -11.16 20.64
C ALA A 290 17.79 -11.01 19.13
N VAL A 291 16.84 -10.13 18.78
CA VAL A 291 16.52 -9.84 17.37
C VAL A 291 17.56 -8.92 16.74
N VAL A 292 18.07 -7.92 17.46
CA VAL A 292 19.13 -7.02 16.96
C VAL A 292 20.39 -7.80 16.55
N GLU A 293 20.72 -8.88 17.26
CA GLU A 293 21.88 -9.74 16.97
C GLU A 293 21.76 -10.45 15.60
N ILE A 294 20.55 -10.85 15.19
CA ILE A 294 20.30 -11.51 13.90
C ILE A 294 19.94 -10.52 12.77
N ALA A 295 19.39 -9.35 13.13
CA ALA A 295 18.83 -8.36 12.21
C ALA A 295 19.80 -7.19 11.98
N LEU A 296 21.02 -7.51 11.56
CA LEU A 296 22.08 -6.51 11.37
C LEU A 296 21.68 -5.41 10.38
N GLY A 297 21.71 -4.15 10.84
CA GLY A 297 21.35 -2.98 10.02
C GLY A 297 19.85 -2.83 9.77
N VAL A 298 19.01 -3.55 10.52
CA VAL A 298 17.55 -3.46 10.48
C VAL A 298 17.06 -2.84 11.78
N ASP A 299 16.15 -1.89 11.67
CA ASP A 299 15.53 -1.29 12.85
C ASP A 299 14.60 -2.31 13.53
N VAL A 300 14.71 -2.42 14.85
CA VAL A 300 13.84 -3.26 15.69
C VAL A 300 13.02 -2.34 16.58
N LEU A 301 11.70 -2.39 16.45
CA LEU A 301 10.74 -1.61 17.22
C LEU A 301 10.03 -2.53 18.20
N VAL A 302 9.77 -2.05 19.42
CA VAL A 302 9.00 -2.77 20.44
C VAL A 302 7.71 -2.00 20.66
N THR A 303 6.57 -2.67 20.50
CA THR A 303 5.25 -2.02 20.55
C THR A 303 4.24 -2.80 21.38
N SER A 304 3.35 -2.06 22.02
CA SER A 304 2.08 -2.58 22.51
C SER A 304 0.94 -1.69 22.04
N ALA A 305 -0.03 -2.31 21.38
CA ALA A 305 -1.26 -1.63 21.01
C ALA A 305 -2.24 -1.50 22.18
N LEU A 306 -2.00 -2.18 23.32
CA LEU A 306 -2.88 -2.14 24.48
C LEU A 306 -2.68 -0.85 25.28
N ASP A 307 -1.42 -0.48 25.52
CA ASP A 307 -1.05 0.72 26.28
C ASP A 307 -0.45 1.85 25.40
N GLY A 308 -0.27 1.58 24.11
CA GLY A 308 0.25 2.53 23.12
C GLY A 308 1.79 2.62 23.08
N THR A 309 2.51 1.85 23.89
CA THR A 309 3.98 1.89 23.98
C THR A 309 4.62 1.68 22.61
N GLY A 310 5.53 2.58 22.23
CA GLY A 310 6.39 2.48 21.05
C GLY A 310 5.67 2.54 19.70
N THR A 311 4.36 2.81 19.69
CA THR A 311 3.58 2.85 18.45
C THR A 311 3.89 4.09 17.61
N ASP A 312 4.30 5.18 18.25
CA ASP A 312 4.81 6.42 17.65
C ASP A 312 6.08 6.22 16.80
N ALA A 313 6.91 5.23 17.15
CA ALA A 313 8.09 4.90 16.35
C ALA A 313 7.76 4.42 14.92
N LEU A 314 6.52 3.96 14.67
CA LEU A 314 6.06 3.58 13.34
C LEU A 314 5.89 4.79 12.41
N ASP A 315 5.64 5.98 12.97
CA ASP A 315 5.47 7.23 12.22
C ASP A 315 6.72 7.61 11.42
N ALA A 316 7.89 7.12 11.84
CA ALA A 316 9.14 7.32 11.12
C ALA A 316 9.20 6.59 9.76
N TYR A 317 8.28 5.65 9.48
CA TYR A 317 8.24 4.83 8.27
C TYR A 317 6.97 5.04 7.44
N VAL A 318 5.91 5.57 8.04
CA VAL A 318 4.71 6.00 7.31
C VAL A 318 4.79 7.49 6.96
N GLY A 319 3.94 7.95 6.05
CA GLY A 319 3.91 9.35 5.59
C GLY A 319 3.79 9.50 4.08
N PRO A 320 3.61 10.74 3.58
CA PRO A 320 3.39 11.00 2.16
C PRO A 320 4.48 10.40 1.27
N GLY A 321 4.07 9.83 0.13
CA GLY A 321 5.01 9.19 -0.81
C GLY A 321 5.51 7.80 -0.39
N ARG A 322 5.08 7.27 0.77
CA ARG A 322 5.56 5.97 1.29
C ARG A 322 4.51 4.88 1.24
N THR A 323 4.98 3.67 1.01
CA THR A 323 4.19 2.44 0.92
C THR A 323 4.71 1.44 1.92
N VAL A 324 3.86 1.00 2.83
CA VAL A 324 4.20 0.00 3.86
C VAL A 324 3.39 -1.28 3.67
N ALA A 325 3.97 -2.40 4.10
CA ALA A 325 3.27 -3.69 4.17
C ALA A 325 3.60 -4.40 5.48
N LEU A 326 2.70 -5.25 5.96
CA LEU A 326 2.92 -6.06 7.17
C LEU A 326 3.07 -7.54 6.80
N VAL A 327 4.18 -8.13 7.25
CA VAL A 327 4.54 -9.54 7.08
C VAL A 327 4.70 -10.15 8.47
N GLY A 328 4.29 -11.40 8.67
CA GLY A 328 4.44 -12.07 9.97
C GLY A 328 3.37 -13.13 10.24
N PRO A 329 3.42 -13.84 11.37
CA PRO A 329 2.53 -14.97 11.67
C PRO A 329 1.09 -14.53 11.95
N SER A 330 0.15 -15.45 11.80
CA SER A 330 -1.21 -15.24 12.33
C SER A 330 -1.13 -15.00 13.84
N GLY A 331 -1.97 -14.12 14.38
CA GLY A 331 -1.95 -13.77 15.80
C GLY A 331 -0.82 -12.83 16.25
N ALA A 332 0.07 -12.39 15.35
CA ALA A 332 1.18 -11.48 15.66
C ALA A 332 0.78 -10.02 15.91
N GLY A 333 -0.52 -9.68 15.89
CA GLY A 333 -0.98 -8.29 16.09
C GLY A 333 -1.01 -7.42 14.83
N LYS A 334 -0.79 -7.97 13.62
CA LYS A 334 -0.88 -7.22 12.36
C LYS A 334 -2.21 -6.47 12.18
N SER A 335 -3.35 -7.11 12.43
CA SER A 335 -4.66 -6.45 12.29
C SER A 335 -4.84 -5.32 13.29
N THR A 336 -4.29 -5.46 14.50
CA THR A 336 -4.29 -4.40 15.51
C THR A 336 -3.42 -3.23 15.06
N LEU A 337 -2.24 -3.49 14.51
CA LEU A 337 -1.37 -2.47 13.93
C LEU A 337 -2.01 -1.78 12.71
N ILE A 338 -2.70 -2.53 11.85
CA ILE A 338 -3.45 -1.94 10.72
C ILE A 338 -4.46 -0.94 11.26
N ASN A 339 -5.29 -1.34 12.24
CA ASN A 339 -6.30 -0.44 12.81
C ASN A 339 -5.69 0.82 13.41
N LEU A 340 -4.55 0.68 14.09
CA LEU A 340 -3.80 1.78 14.67
C LEU A 340 -3.29 2.73 13.57
N LEU A 341 -2.65 2.20 12.53
CA LEU A 341 -2.13 2.98 11.40
C LEU A 341 -3.26 3.65 10.59
N THR A 342 -4.43 3.01 10.46
CA THR A 342 -5.56 3.54 9.71
C THR A 342 -6.41 4.54 10.50
N GLY A 343 -6.15 4.70 11.80
CA GLY A 343 -6.94 5.56 12.70
C GLY A 343 -8.38 5.09 12.85
N THR A 344 -8.64 3.79 12.72
CA THR A 344 -9.97 3.21 12.92
C THR A 344 -10.10 2.74 14.36
N ASP A 345 -10.88 3.46 15.17
CA ASP A 345 -11.16 3.08 16.56
C ASP A 345 -11.80 1.69 16.63
N SER A 346 -11.15 0.76 17.31
CA SER A 346 -11.71 -0.55 17.62
C SER A 346 -12.46 -0.50 18.96
N GLN A 347 -13.74 -0.13 18.96
CA GLN A 347 -14.67 -0.70 19.93
C GLN A 347 -15.39 -1.90 19.32
N ALA A 348 -14.67 -3.01 19.17
CA ALA A 348 -15.20 -4.37 19.14
C ALA A 348 -14.09 -5.43 19.11
N THR A 349 -13.13 -5.35 20.04
CA THR A 349 -12.49 -6.56 20.60
C THR A 349 -13.19 -6.91 21.90
N ALA A 350 -14.53 -6.96 21.89
CA ALA A 350 -15.28 -7.60 22.96
C ALA A 350 -15.27 -9.10 22.69
N GLU A 351 -14.52 -9.81 23.53
CA GLU A 351 -14.89 -11.12 24.09
C GLU A 351 -15.75 -12.00 23.18
N VAL A 352 -15.10 -12.84 22.37
CA VAL A 352 -15.44 -14.25 22.07
C VAL A 352 -14.62 -14.63 20.84
N ARG A 353 -13.56 -15.41 21.05
CA ARG A 353 -13.09 -16.45 20.12
C ARG A 353 -12.21 -17.50 20.81
N ALA A 354 -12.36 -17.64 22.13
CA ALA A 354 -11.97 -18.83 22.87
C ALA A 354 -13.11 -19.86 22.82
N ALA A 355 -13.46 -20.30 21.61
CA ALA A 355 -14.29 -21.49 21.36
C ALA A 355 -14.26 -21.73 19.84
N ASP A 356 -13.97 -22.96 19.45
CA ASP A 356 -13.83 -23.43 18.07
C ASP A 356 -12.57 -22.99 17.32
N GLY A 357 -11.50 -23.76 17.53
CA GLY A 357 -10.19 -23.68 16.85
C GLY A 357 -10.19 -23.98 15.35
N LYS A 358 -11.14 -23.40 14.59
CA LYS A 358 -11.16 -23.35 13.13
C LYS A 358 -11.65 -21.97 12.69
N GLY A 359 -10.81 -20.96 12.91
CA GLY A 359 -11.03 -19.59 12.43
C GLY A 359 -11.12 -19.54 10.91
N ARG A 360 -12.34 -19.57 10.37
CA ARG A 360 -12.63 -19.32 8.96
C ARG A 360 -12.44 -17.82 8.68
N HIS A 361 -11.22 -17.41 8.38
CA HIS A 361 -10.91 -16.09 7.85
C HIS A 361 -11.60 -15.92 6.49
N LYS A 362 -12.82 -15.35 6.46
CA LYS A 362 -13.41 -14.85 5.21
C LYS A 362 -12.71 -13.55 4.85
N THR A 363 -11.61 -13.66 4.11
CA THR A 363 -10.83 -12.50 3.63
C THR A 363 -11.45 -12.00 2.32
N VAL A 364 -12.18 -10.90 2.41
CA VAL A 364 -12.74 -10.14 1.28
C VAL A 364 -11.66 -9.17 0.80
N ALA A 365 -11.39 -9.17 -0.52
CA ALA A 365 -10.61 -8.25 -1.36
C ALA A 365 -9.24 -7.71 -0.87
N ARG A 366 -8.29 -7.61 -1.81
CA ARG A 366 -6.90 -7.16 -1.59
C ARG A 366 -6.87 -5.65 -1.87
N GLU A 367 -6.55 -4.83 -0.87
CA GLU A 367 -6.72 -3.37 -0.94
C GLU A 367 -5.42 -2.64 -0.57
N ILE A 368 -5.15 -1.55 -1.31
CA ILE A 368 -4.29 -0.45 -0.86
C ILE A 368 -5.15 0.42 0.07
N VAL A 369 -4.67 0.65 1.28
CA VAL A 369 -5.36 1.43 2.31
C VAL A 369 -4.59 2.72 2.55
N PRO A 370 -5.14 3.90 2.20
CA PRO A 370 -4.50 5.17 2.51
C PRO A 370 -4.50 5.46 4.01
N LEU A 371 -3.37 5.97 4.52
CA LEU A 371 -3.19 6.27 5.93
C LEU A 371 -3.54 7.73 6.25
N PRO A 372 -4.10 8.04 7.44
CA PRO A 372 -4.47 9.41 7.83
C PRO A 372 -3.29 10.40 7.81
N GLY A 373 -2.09 9.95 8.20
CA GLY A 373 -0.87 10.75 8.19
C GLY A 373 -0.17 10.83 6.82
N GLY A 374 -0.80 10.30 5.77
CA GLY A 374 -0.23 10.17 4.43
C GLY A 374 0.51 8.84 4.21
N GLY A 375 0.64 8.47 2.94
CA GLY A 375 1.18 7.17 2.54
C GLY A 375 0.11 6.08 2.52
N VAL A 376 0.54 4.87 2.18
CA VAL A 376 -0.37 3.74 1.97
C VAL A 376 0.11 2.46 2.63
N LEU A 377 -0.84 1.66 3.09
CA LEU A 377 -0.65 0.32 3.58
C LEU A 377 -1.18 -0.70 2.57
N VAL A 378 -0.35 -1.66 2.17
CA VAL A 378 -0.73 -2.75 1.27
C VAL A 378 -1.04 -3.99 2.10
N ASP A 379 -2.30 -4.39 2.15
CA ASP A 379 -2.75 -5.59 2.86
C ASP A 379 -3.34 -6.59 1.87
N THR A 380 -2.46 -7.39 1.27
CA THR A 380 -2.90 -8.48 0.39
C THR A 380 -2.92 -9.79 1.18
N PRO A 381 -3.95 -10.65 1.00
CA PRO A 381 -4.00 -11.98 1.63
C PRO A 381 -2.77 -12.83 1.29
N GLY A 382 -2.16 -12.58 0.13
CA GLY A 382 -0.94 -13.24 -0.33
C GLY A 382 0.29 -12.87 0.50
N LEU A 383 0.46 -11.60 0.89
CA LEU A 383 1.53 -11.18 1.80
C LEU A 383 1.43 -11.86 3.17
N ARG A 384 0.19 -12.01 3.67
CA ARG A 384 -0.07 -12.79 4.90
C ARG A 384 0.31 -14.26 4.74
N ALA A 385 0.17 -14.81 3.54
CA ALA A 385 0.47 -16.20 3.21
C ALA A 385 1.93 -16.45 2.81
N VAL A 386 2.69 -15.45 2.36
CA VAL A 386 4.16 -15.55 2.18
C VAL A 386 4.87 -15.74 3.51
N ALA A 387 4.32 -15.14 4.58
CA ALA A 387 4.72 -15.51 5.94
C ALA A 387 4.30 -16.95 6.31
N MET A 388 3.28 -17.51 5.66
CA MET A 388 2.74 -18.86 5.90
C MET A 388 3.17 -19.91 4.88
N THR A 389 4.12 -19.61 3.99
CA THR A 389 4.93 -20.73 3.50
C THR A 389 5.71 -21.19 4.72
N ASP A 390 5.24 -22.28 5.30
CA ASP A 390 6.07 -23.26 5.99
C ASP A 390 7.14 -23.70 4.97
N ALA A 391 8.08 -22.78 4.73
CA ALA A 391 9.17 -22.91 3.80
C ALA A 391 10.31 -23.60 4.54
N GLU A 392 10.04 -24.85 4.90
CA GLU A 392 11.09 -25.87 4.98
C GLU A 392 11.61 -26.21 3.56
N GLU A 393 11.02 -25.67 2.47
CA GLU A 393 11.25 -26.14 1.08
C GLU A 393 11.97 -25.17 0.09
N GLY A 394 12.34 -23.93 0.45
CA GLY A 394 12.94 -22.98 -0.50
C GLY A 394 14.47 -22.84 -0.46
N VAL A 395 14.96 -22.10 0.53
CA VAL A 395 16.39 -21.72 0.66
C VAL A 395 17.14 -22.65 1.61
N ALA A 396 16.50 -23.05 2.71
CA ALA A 396 16.99 -24.11 3.59
C ALA A 396 17.14 -25.44 2.85
N THR A 397 16.38 -25.66 1.78
CA THR A 397 16.34 -26.90 0.98
C THR A 397 17.36 -26.88 -0.14
N ALA A 398 17.71 -25.69 -0.64
CA ALA A 398 18.75 -25.53 -1.65
C ALA A 398 20.14 -25.84 -1.09
N PHE A 399 20.37 -25.67 0.22
CA PHE A 399 21.63 -26.00 0.92
C PHE A 399 21.40 -26.65 2.29
N ALA A 400 20.38 -27.52 2.40
CA ALA A 400 20.03 -28.23 3.64
C ALA A 400 21.21 -29.07 4.13
N ASP A 401 21.85 -29.74 3.18
CA ASP A 401 23.08 -30.49 3.32
C ASP A 401 24.17 -29.69 4.07
N ILE A 402 24.38 -28.43 3.70
CA ILE A 402 25.38 -27.56 4.35
C ILE A 402 24.90 -27.06 5.72
N THR A 403 23.60 -26.74 5.84
CA THR A 403 23.03 -26.18 7.07
C THR A 403 22.99 -27.21 8.19
N GLU A 404 22.65 -28.46 7.89
CA GLU A 404 22.68 -29.58 8.85
C GLU A 404 24.12 -29.88 9.31
N LEU A 405 25.08 -29.90 8.38
CA LEU A 405 26.50 -30.07 8.71
C LEU A 405 27.06 -28.90 9.53
N ALA A 406 26.53 -27.69 9.35
CA ALA A 406 26.97 -26.52 10.09
C ALA A 406 26.59 -26.59 11.58
N GLU A 407 25.52 -27.31 11.96
CA GLU A 407 25.15 -27.52 13.36
C GLU A 407 26.18 -28.35 14.14
N GLU A 408 26.98 -29.15 13.42
CA GLU A 408 28.08 -29.95 13.98
C GLU A 408 29.42 -29.19 14.00
N CYS A 409 29.45 -27.94 13.53
CA CYS A 409 30.65 -27.12 13.60
C CYS A 409 31.03 -26.84 15.05
N ARG A 410 32.35 -26.86 15.32
CA ARG A 410 32.91 -26.50 16.62
C ARG A 410 32.54 -25.07 17.06
N PHE A 411 32.34 -24.16 16.11
CA PHE A 411 32.05 -22.75 16.34
C PHE A 411 30.71 -22.39 15.71
N GLY A 412 29.87 -21.62 16.44
CA GLY A 412 28.54 -21.22 15.98
C GLY A 412 28.53 -20.12 14.92
N ASP A 413 29.67 -19.44 14.72
CA ASP A 413 29.90 -18.39 13.72
C ASP A 413 30.81 -18.87 12.57
N CYS A 414 30.89 -20.19 12.35
CA CYS A 414 31.74 -20.79 11.33
C CYS A 414 31.33 -20.32 9.92
N THR A 415 32.27 -19.76 9.17
CA THR A 415 32.07 -19.30 7.78
C THR A 415 32.36 -20.39 6.73
N HIS A 416 32.84 -21.55 7.19
CA HIS A 416 33.19 -22.70 6.38
C HIS A 416 34.29 -22.40 5.35
N THR A 417 35.24 -21.53 5.70
CA THR A 417 36.34 -21.08 4.82
C THR A 417 37.72 -21.60 5.24
N GLY A 418 37.86 -22.16 6.43
CA GLY A 418 39.11 -22.79 6.89
C GLY A 418 39.21 -23.02 8.39
N GLU A 419 38.09 -22.97 9.11
CA GLU A 419 38.07 -23.04 10.56
C GLU A 419 38.37 -24.44 11.10
N PRO A 420 39.19 -24.56 12.17
CA PRO A 420 39.52 -25.85 12.75
C PRO A 420 38.30 -26.49 13.42
N GLY A 421 37.90 -27.69 12.98
CA GLY A 421 36.69 -28.36 13.48
C GLY A 421 35.41 -27.95 12.75
N CYS A 422 35.52 -27.48 11.51
CA CYS A 422 34.38 -27.25 10.63
C CYS A 422 33.87 -28.58 10.05
N ALA A 423 32.68 -29.01 10.45
CA ALA A 423 32.04 -30.23 9.95
C ALA A 423 31.69 -30.15 8.45
N VAL A 424 31.38 -28.96 7.93
CA VAL A 424 31.14 -28.73 6.49
C VAL A 424 32.40 -28.99 5.66
N ILE A 425 33.57 -28.50 6.09
CA ILE A 425 34.85 -28.75 5.40
C ILE A 425 35.24 -30.23 5.50
N ALA A 426 35.06 -30.82 6.68
CA ALA A 426 35.32 -32.25 6.88
C ALA A 426 34.45 -33.13 5.95
N ALA A 427 33.19 -32.75 5.70
CA ALA A 427 32.31 -33.43 4.75
C ALA A 427 32.77 -33.27 3.29
N VAL A 428 33.33 -32.12 2.93
CA VAL A 428 33.95 -31.92 1.59
C VAL A 428 35.19 -32.79 1.42
N GLU A 429 36.06 -32.84 2.43
CA GLU A 429 37.28 -33.66 2.42
C GLU A 429 36.97 -35.17 2.40
N ALA A 430 35.89 -35.59 3.09
CA ALA A 430 35.39 -36.95 3.07
C ALA A 430 34.64 -37.33 1.77
N GLY A 431 34.39 -36.35 0.89
CA GLY A 431 33.66 -36.55 -0.37
C GLY A 431 32.16 -36.76 -0.21
N THR A 432 31.61 -36.54 0.99
CA THR A 432 30.16 -36.64 1.27
C THR A 432 29.41 -35.35 0.90
N LEU A 433 30.12 -34.22 0.77
CA LEU A 433 29.62 -32.97 0.22
C LEU A 433 30.48 -32.55 -0.99
N PRO A 434 29.91 -32.34 -2.20
CA PRO A 434 30.71 -31.89 -3.35
C PRO A 434 31.29 -30.48 -3.14
N ALA A 435 32.59 -30.29 -3.44
CA ALA A 435 33.24 -28.97 -3.27
C ALA A 435 32.54 -27.82 -4.02
N ALA A 436 32.04 -28.07 -5.24
CA ALA A 436 31.28 -27.10 -6.03
C ALA A 436 29.98 -26.63 -5.33
N ARG A 437 29.45 -27.44 -4.41
CA ARG A 437 28.27 -27.12 -3.61
C ARG A 437 28.58 -26.03 -2.59
N LEU A 438 29.69 -26.18 -1.86
CA LEU A 438 30.19 -25.20 -0.90
C LEU A 438 30.60 -23.88 -1.59
N GLU A 439 31.21 -23.96 -2.77
CA GLU A 439 31.54 -22.78 -3.58
C GLU A 439 30.29 -21.97 -3.97
N SER A 440 29.21 -22.65 -4.34
CA SER A 440 27.92 -22.03 -4.67
C SER A 440 27.30 -21.32 -3.47
N TYR A 441 27.39 -21.93 -2.29
CA TYR A 441 26.94 -21.35 -1.02
C TYR A 441 27.70 -20.05 -0.69
N HIS A 442 29.04 -20.07 -0.76
CA HIS A 442 29.84 -18.86 -0.52
C HIS A 442 29.62 -17.77 -1.57
N LYS A 443 29.39 -18.16 -2.83
CA LYS A 443 29.08 -17.19 -3.89
C LYS A 443 27.81 -16.42 -3.57
N LEU A 444 26.77 -17.11 -3.15
CA LEU A 444 25.48 -16.52 -2.78
C LEU A 444 25.61 -15.59 -1.56
N GLN A 445 26.36 -16.00 -0.53
CA GLN A 445 26.64 -15.13 0.63
C GLN A 445 27.37 -13.84 0.24
N ARG A 446 28.36 -13.91 -0.65
CA ARG A 446 29.09 -12.73 -1.15
C ARG A 446 28.19 -11.78 -1.93
N GLU A 447 27.30 -12.31 -2.77
CA GLU A 447 26.34 -11.50 -3.52
C GLU A 447 25.36 -10.78 -2.57
N ALA A 448 24.88 -11.45 -1.52
CA ALA A 448 24.05 -10.86 -0.48
C ALA A 448 24.78 -9.74 0.30
N GLN A 449 26.04 -9.95 0.69
CA GLN A 449 26.85 -8.93 1.38
C GLN A 449 27.11 -7.71 0.48
N VAL A 450 27.39 -7.92 -0.81
CA VAL A 450 27.59 -6.83 -1.78
C VAL A 450 26.30 -6.04 -2.00
N ALA A 451 25.13 -6.68 -1.99
CA ALA A 451 23.85 -6.01 -2.05
C ALA A 451 23.60 -5.13 -0.81
N ALA A 452 23.85 -5.67 0.40
CA ALA A 452 23.72 -4.92 1.66
C ALA A 452 24.63 -3.67 1.70
N MET A 453 25.89 -3.79 1.26
CA MET A 453 26.83 -2.66 1.21
C MET A 453 26.41 -1.57 0.21
N LYS A 454 25.81 -1.93 -0.93
CA LYS A 454 25.34 -0.96 -1.93
C LYS A 454 24.16 -0.12 -1.43
N THR A 455 23.31 -0.70 -0.60
CA THR A 455 22.17 0.00 0.01
C THR A 455 22.62 1.08 1.00
N ASP A 456 23.61 0.78 1.85
CA ASP A 456 24.19 1.74 2.81
C ASP A 456 24.93 2.90 2.10
N VAL A 457 25.63 2.59 0.99
CA VAL A 457 26.27 3.61 0.13
C VAL A 457 25.23 4.47 -0.60
N ARG A 458 24.12 3.89 -1.08
CA ARG A 458 23.04 4.64 -1.73
C ARG A 458 22.36 5.60 -0.75
N LEU A 459 22.05 5.15 0.46
CA LEU A 459 21.45 5.97 1.52
C LEU A 459 22.36 7.16 1.89
N ARG A 460 23.67 6.92 2.09
CA ARG A 460 24.64 8.01 2.35
C ARG A 460 24.81 8.97 1.17
N GLN A 461 24.74 8.48 -0.07
CA GLN A 461 24.82 9.31 -1.27
C GLN A 461 23.57 10.18 -1.45
N GLU A 462 22.40 9.66 -1.11
CA GLU A 462 21.14 10.41 -1.13
C GLU A 462 21.13 11.51 -0.06
N GLU A 463 21.59 11.23 1.17
CA GLU A 463 21.77 12.25 2.19
C GLU A 463 22.76 13.35 1.77
N THR A 464 23.92 12.94 1.24
CA THR A 464 24.94 13.89 0.77
C THR A 464 24.42 14.75 -0.38
N ARG A 465 23.61 14.18 -1.28
CA ARG A 465 22.99 14.91 -2.39
C ARG A 465 21.90 15.87 -1.91
N LYS A 466 21.07 15.47 -0.95
CA LYS A 466 20.08 16.33 -0.29
C LYS A 466 20.76 17.53 0.38
N TRP A 467 21.80 17.31 1.17
CA TRP A 467 22.56 18.39 1.82
C TRP A 467 23.23 19.34 0.82
N LYS A 468 23.79 18.83 -0.29
CA LYS A 468 24.35 19.69 -1.36
C LYS A 468 23.30 20.56 -2.04
N ILE A 469 22.10 20.02 -2.26
CA ILE A 469 20.98 20.78 -2.86
C ILE A 469 20.50 21.86 -1.89
N ILE A 470 20.32 21.53 -0.60
CA ILE A 470 19.94 22.48 0.46
C ILE A 470 20.98 23.60 0.60
N HIS A 471 22.27 23.26 0.57
CA HIS A 471 23.33 24.26 0.68
C HIS A 471 23.40 25.19 -0.55
N LYS A 472 23.06 24.66 -1.73
CA LYS A 472 23.00 25.42 -2.98
C LYS A 472 21.77 26.35 -3.01
N SER A 473 20.61 25.87 -2.55
CA SER A 473 19.38 26.67 -2.48
C SER A 473 19.46 27.75 -1.41
N ALA A 474 20.01 27.45 -0.22
CA ALA A 474 20.25 28.44 0.83
C ALA A 474 21.18 29.56 0.36
N LYS A 475 22.28 29.21 -0.35
CA LYS A 475 23.22 30.19 -0.89
C LYS A 475 22.61 31.07 -1.98
N GLN A 476 21.70 30.53 -2.78
CA GLN A 476 20.94 31.28 -3.78
C GLN A 476 19.97 32.26 -3.11
N PHE A 477 19.23 31.81 -2.10
CA PHE A 477 18.28 32.61 -1.33
C PHE A 477 18.93 33.84 -0.64
N TYR A 478 20.10 33.67 -0.01
CA TYR A 478 20.82 34.81 0.59
C TYR A 478 21.40 35.78 -0.45
N LYS A 479 21.71 35.29 -1.65
CA LYS A 479 22.23 36.12 -2.75
C LYS A 479 21.13 36.99 -3.37
N ASP A 480 19.90 36.48 -3.41
CA ASP A 480 18.74 37.19 -3.93
C ASP A 480 18.20 38.21 -2.91
N LYS A 481 18.29 37.92 -1.60
CA LYS A 481 17.99 38.90 -0.53
C LYS A 481 19.02 40.03 -0.36
N GLY A 482 20.26 39.83 -0.79
CA GLY A 482 21.31 40.85 -0.75
C GLY A 482 21.28 41.85 -1.92
N ARG A 483 20.31 41.72 -2.83
CA ARG A 483 20.12 42.58 -4.02
C ARG A 483 18.80 43.37 -4.00
N GLY A 484 18.05 43.32 -2.90
CA GLY A 484 16.82 44.08 -2.67
C GLY A 484 17.06 45.35 -1.86
#